data_AF-A0A6A6YGQ7-F1
#
_entry.id   AF-A0A6A6YGQ7-F1
#
_cell.length_a   1.000
_cell.length_b   1.000
_cell.length_c   1.000
_cell.angle_alpha   90.00
_cell.angle_beta   90.00
_cell.angle_gamma   90.00
#
_symmetry.space_group_name_H-M   'P 1'
#
loop_
_entity.id
_entity.type
_entity.pdbx_description
1 polymer ?
#
loop_
_entity_poly.entity_id
_entity_poly.type
_entity_poly.pdbx_seq_one_letter_code
_entity_poly.pdbx_strand_id
1 'polypeptide(L)' 'MHRESERIRGSPGNYNAPIKRKGQPEEVASLISWLLCDGSTYITGTIQIIDGGLMA' A
#
# COMPACT_ATOMS: atom_id res chain seq x y z
N MET A 1 -1.85 7.34 -17.39
CA MET A 1 -2.00 6.68 -16.07
C MET A 1 -1.08 5.46 -15.91
N HIS A 2 -1.15 4.42 -16.76
CA HIS A 2 -0.30 3.22 -16.58
C HIS A 2 1.21 3.52 -16.64
N ARG A 3 1.68 4.22 -17.68
CA ARG A 3 3.09 4.60 -17.85
C ARG A 3 3.66 5.41 -16.68
N GLU A 4 2.86 6.31 -16.12
CA GLU A 4 3.28 7.10 -14.95
C GLU A 4 3.41 6.23 -13.70
N SER A 5 2.45 5.33 -13.49
CA SER A 5 2.49 4.39 -12.37
C SER A 5 3.71 3.47 -12.44
N GLU A 6 4.09 3.01 -13.64
CA GLU A 6 5.31 2.22 -13.83
C GLU A 6 6.59 3.00 -13.56
N ARG A 7 6.64 4.28 -13.93
CA ARG A 7 7.78 5.15 -13.62
C ARG A 7 7.99 5.26 -12.11
N ILE A 8 6.91 5.43 -11.35
CA ILE A 8 6.96 5.63 -9.90
C ILE A 8 7.26 4.32 -9.17
N ARG A 9 6.49 3.25 -9.44
CA ARG A 9 6.62 1.97 -8.70
C ARG A 9 7.77 1.09 -9.19
N GLY A 10 8.19 1.26 -10.44
CA GLY A 10 9.04 0.32 -11.17
C GLY A 10 8.24 -0.74 -11.94
N SER A 11 8.96 -1.72 -12.45
CA SER A 11 8.45 -2.82 -13.29
C SER A 11 8.88 -4.18 -12.72
N PRO A 12 8.26 -5.30 -13.15
CA PRO A 12 8.67 -6.62 -12.71
C PRO A 12 10.18 -6.83 -12.88
N GLY A 13 10.87 -7.22 -11.79
CA GLY A 13 12.33 -7.39 -11.76
C GLY A 13 13.11 -6.16 -11.27
N ASN A 14 12.49 -4.98 -11.20
CA ASN A 14 13.10 -3.77 -10.64
C ASN A 14 12.05 -2.82 -10.04
N TYR A 15 11.50 -3.21 -8.90
CA TYR A 15 10.59 -2.35 -8.13
C TYR A 15 11.38 -1.39 -7.24
N ASN A 16 10.90 -0.15 -7.14
CA ASN A 16 11.55 0.89 -6.32
C ASN A 16 11.28 0.69 -4.82
N ALA A 17 10.14 0.10 -4.46
CA ALA A 17 9.78 -0.17 -3.07
C ALA A 17 10.62 -1.31 -2.44
N PRO A 18 10.78 -1.39 -1.11
CA PRO A 18 11.36 -2.53 -0.41
C PRO A 18 10.69 -3.87 -0.74
N ILE A 19 9.35 -3.89 -0.81
CA ILE A 19 8.62 -5.07 -1.26
C ILE A 19 8.71 -5.16 -2.79
N LYS A 20 9.49 -6.12 -3.29
CA LYS A 20 9.81 -6.29 -4.71
C LYS A 20 8.72 -6.98 -5.54
N ARG A 21 7.48 -6.56 -5.37
CA ARG A 21 6.34 -7.02 -6.18
C ARG A 21 5.27 -5.93 -6.29
N LYS A 22 4.39 -6.08 -7.27
CA LYS A 22 3.16 -5.28 -7.33
C LYS A 22 2.26 -5.60 -6.15
N GLY A 23 1.76 -4.56 -5.47
CA GLY A 23 0.71 -4.69 -4.47
C GLY A 23 -0.59 -5.23 -5.07
N GLN A 24 -1.35 -5.97 -4.28
CA GLN A 24 -2.64 -6.53 -4.65
C GLN A 24 -3.78 -5.76 -3.97
N PRO A 25 -4.95 -5.61 -4.63
CA PRO A 25 -6.11 -4.93 -4.04
C PRO A 25 -6.53 -5.49 -2.67
N GLU A 26 -6.36 -6.79 -2.46
CA GLU A 26 -6.72 -7.50 -1.23
C GLU A 26 -5.90 -7.02 -0.02
N GLU A 27 -4.70 -6.50 -0.24
CA GLU A 27 -3.86 -5.94 0.83
C GLU A 27 -4.48 -4.64 1.37
N VAL A 28 -5.02 -3.80 0.48
CA VAL A 28 -5.78 -2.61 0.86
C VAL A 28 -7.09 -2.98 1.54
N ALA A 29 -7.82 -3.97 1.00
CA ALA A 29 -9.05 -4.47 1.60
C ALA A 29 -8.83 -5.02 3.02
N SER A 30 -7.70 -5.70 3.25
CA SER A 30 -7.33 -6.24 4.55
C SER A 30 -7.08 -5.12 5.58
N LEU A 31 -6.38 -4.05 5.20
CA LEU A 31 -6.20 -2.88 6.07
C LEU A 31 -7.55 -2.23 6.40
N ILE A 32 -8.42 -2.05 5.41
CA ILE A 32 -9.76 -1.49 5.62
C ILE A 32 -10.55 -2.38 6.59
N SER A 33 -10.54 -3.71 6.38
CA SER A 33 -11.23 -4.66 7.25
C SER A 33 -10.74 -4.55 8.69
N TRP A 34 -9.43 -4.39 8.91
CA TRP A 34 -8.88 -4.21 10.25
C TRP A 34 -9.30 -2.87 10.87
N LEU A 35 -9.30 -1.79 10.09
CA LEU A 35 -9.73 -0.46 10.55
C LEU A 35 -11.21 -0.42 10.96
N LEU A 36 -12.03 -1.38 10.52
CA LEU A 36 -13.43 -1.53 10.91
C LEU A 36 -13.65 -2.43 12.14
N CYS A 37 -12.60 -3.03 12.70
CA CYS A 37 -12.70 -3.91 13.87
C CYS A 37 -12.59 -3.14 15.20
N ASP A 38 -13.10 -3.70 16.30
CA ASP A 38 -13.03 -3.07 17.64
C ASP A 38 -11.60 -2.75 18.11
N GLY A 39 -10.59 -3.44 17.59
CA GLY A 39 -9.18 -3.20 17.90
C GLY A 39 -8.61 -1.89 17.36
N SER A 40 -9.30 -1.19 16.46
CA SER A 40 -8.84 0.07 15.85
C SER A 40 -9.46 1.32 16.48
N THR A 41 -10.23 1.20 17.57
CA THR A 41 -11.07 2.27 18.15
C THR A 41 -10.33 3.54 18.59
N TYR A 42 -9.00 3.51 18.70
CA TYR A 42 -8.18 4.69 19.02
C TYR A 42 -7.48 5.32 17.80
N ILE A 43 -7.87 4.93 16.58
CA ILE A 43 -7.27 5.43 15.34
C ILE A 43 -8.29 6.31 14.62
N THR A 44 -7.98 7.60 14.51
CA THR A 44 -8.77 8.58 13.76
C THR A 44 -7.89 9.75 13.33
N GLY A 45 -8.27 10.43 12.24
CA GLY A 45 -7.55 11.62 11.74
C GLY A 45 -6.17 11.35 11.15
N THR A 46 -5.83 10.08 10.86
CA THR A 46 -4.52 9.67 10.35
C THR A 46 -4.59 9.11 8.94
N ILE A 47 -3.49 9.23 8.18
CA ILE A 47 -3.29 8.57 6.89
C ILE A 47 -2.50 7.28 7.11
N GLN A 48 -3.04 6.15 6.63
CA GLN A 48 -2.35 4.85 6.68
C GLN A 48 -1.66 4.58 5.33
N ILE A 49 -0.34 4.44 5.33
CA ILE A 49 0.46 4.19 4.13
C ILE A 49 0.53 2.68 3.87
N ILE A 50 0.11 2.25 2.68
CA ILE A 50 0.15 0.86 2.23
C ILE A 50 0.65 0.76 0.78
N ASP A 51 1.95 0.95 0.61
CA ASP A 51 2.58 1.13 -0.70
C ASP A 51 3.77 0.18 -0.95
N GLY A 52 3.94 -0.83 -0.09
CA GLY A 52 5.09 -1.73 -0.11
C GLY A 52 6.41 -1.10 0.37
N GLY A 53 6.33 0.06 1.02
CA GLY A 53 7.45 0.85 1.55
C GLY A 53 8.02 1.84 0.54
N LEU A 54 7.26 2.24 -0.48
CA LEU A 54 7.75 3.13 -1.54
C LEU A 54 8.08 4.54 -1.03
N MET A 55 7.31 5.03 -0.05
CA MET A 55 7.49 6.33 0.60
C MET A 55 8.38 6.30 1.85
N ALA A 56 8.93 5.15 2.21
CA ALA A 56 9.75 4.97 3.41
C ALA A 56 11.24 5.30 3.18
#